data_AF-A0A6M3JXE9-F1
#
_entry.id   AF-A0A6M3JXE9-F1
#
_cell.length_a   1.000
_cell.length_b   1.000
_cell.length_c   1.000
_cell.angle_alpha   90.00
_cell.angle_beta   90.00
_cell.angle_gamma   90.00
#
_symmetry.space_group_name_H-M   'P 1'
#
loop_
_entity.id
_entity.type
_entity.pdbx_description
1 polymer ?
#
loop_
_entity_poly.entity_id
_entity_poly.type
_entity_poly.pdbx_seq_one_letter_code
_entity_poly.pdbx_strand_id
1 'polypeptide(L)' 'MSHWDLDRPQGTTVTTPVGTCAIEPGSDFVSIVKSAARNAGLGKISVYLNGDLVAEEDAPDTIEQGDKIEIKPYDKAGS' A
#
# COMPACT_ATOMS: atom_id res chain seq x y z
N MET A 1 29.95 3.09 18.33
CA MET A 1 28.97 2.06 17.94
C MET A 1 27.61 2.74 17.97
N SER A 2 27.18 3.29 16.82
CA SER A 2 25.90 3.98 16.68
C SER A 2 24.83 2.91 16.52
N HIS A 3 24.06 2.66 17.57
CA HIS A 3 22.98 1.68 17.59
C HIS A 3 21.69 2.40 17.94
N TRP A 4 21.12 3.18 16.99
CA TRP A 4 19.75 3.71 17.05
C TRP A 4 19.20 4.05 15.65
N ASP A 5 19.34 3.14 14.68
CA ASP A 5 18.66 3.23 13.37
C ASP A 5 17.46 2.23 13.30
N LEU A 6 16.67 2.13 14.38
CA LEU A 6 15.49 1.25 14.46
C LEU A 6 14.15 2.00 14.35
N ASP A 7 14.14 3.29 14.03
CA ASP A 7 12.91 4.10 13.92
C ASP A 7 12.56 4.51 12.48
N ARG A 8 12.89 3.64 11.51
CA ARG A 8 12.06 3.54 10.30
C ARG A 8 10.85 2.72 10.71
N PRO A 9 9.61 3.04 10.27
CA PRO A 9 8.45 2.23 10.65
C PRO A 9 8.79 0.76 10.36
N GLN A 10 8.95 -0.05 11.42
CA GLN A 10 9.18 -1.50 11.32
C GLN A 10 7.91 -2.23 10.88
N GLY A 11 6.98 -1.49 10.26
CA GLY A 11 5.63 -1.90 9.96
C GLY A 11 5.39 -1.75 8.47
N THR A 12 4.92 -2.83 7.89
CA THR A 12 4.19 -2.82 6.64
C THR A 12 2.99 -1.88 6.80
N THR A 13 2.76 -0.97 5.84
CA THR A 13 1.66 0.00 5.92
C THR A 13 0.94 0.15 4.60
N VAL A 14 -0.37 0.43 4.68
CA VAL A 14 -1.17 0.89 3.55
C VAL A 14 -1.62 2.33 3.79
N THR A 15 -1.35 3.18 2.82
CA THR A 15 -1.75 4.59 2.80
C THR A 15 -2.84 4.79 1.77
N THR A 16 -3.89 5.48 2.17
CA THR A 16 -5.01 5.91 1.31
C THR A 16 -5.19 7.42 1.48
N PRO A 17 -5.98 8.11 0.64
CA PRO A 17 -6.21 9.55 0.81
C PRO A 17 -6.90 9.91 2.13
N VAL A 18 -7.60 8.95 2.74
CA VAL A 18 -8.30 9.14 4.03
C VAL A 18 -7.40 8.86 5.24
N GLY A 19 -6.24 8.23 5.05
CA GLY A 19 -5.29 7.95 6.13
C GLY A 19 -4.38 6.74 5.87
N THR A 20 -3.46 6.51 6.82
CA THR A 20 -2.51 5.38 6.82
C THR A 20 -2.86 4.37 7.89
N CYS A 21 -2.77 3.08 7.55
CA CYS A 21 -3.00 1.96 8.44
C CYS A 21 -1.80 1.01 8.43
N ALA A 22 -1.45 0.46 9.59
CA ALA A 22 -0.45 -0.61 9.68
C ALA A 22 -1.09 -1.96 9.33
N ILE A 23 -0.31 -2.84 8.71
CA ILE A 23 -0.76 -4.14 8.23
C ILE A 23 0.22 -5.22 8.67
N GLU A 24 -0.31 -6.43 8.83
CA GLU A 24 0.50 -7.59 9.18
C GLU A 24 1.21 -8.13 7.93
N PRO A 25 2.54 -8.32 7.96
CA PRO A 25 3.27 -9.02 6.90
C PRO A 25 2.72 -10.44 6.67
N GLY A 26 2.76 -10.92 5.44
CA GLY A 26 2.19 -12.21 5.03
C GLY A 26 0.70 -12.15 4.68
N SER A 27 0.04 -11.00 4.90
CA SER A 27 -1.32 -10.78 4.42
C SER A 27 -1.39 -10.80 2.89
N ASP A 28 -2.52 -11.24 2.34
CA ASP A 28 -2.79 -11.20 0.89
C ASP A 28 -2.83 -9.75 0.39
N PHE A 29 -1.96 -9.42 -0.58
CA PHE A 29 -1.77 -8.06 -1.07
C PHE A 29 -3.06 -7.49 -1.66
N VAL A 30 -3.68 -8.26 -2.57
CA VAL A 30 -4.85 -7.83 -3.34
C VAL A 30 -6.05 -7.60 -2.42
N SER A 31 -6.25 -8.44 -1.42
CA SER A 31 -7.34 -8.33 -0.44
C SER A 31 -7.20 -7.08 0.41
N ILE A 32 -5.99 -6.78 0.90
CA ILE A 32 -5.70 -5.57 1.66
C ILE A 32 -5.95 -4.32 0.81
N VAL A 33 -5.45 -4.30 -0.43
CA VAL A 33 -5.65 -3.18 -1.35
C VAL A 33 -7.13 -2.94 -1.61
N LYS A 34 -7.90 -3.99 -1.94
CA LYS A 34 -9.34 -3.88 -2.20
C LYS A 34 -10.12 -3.41 -0.97
N SER A 35 -9.77 -3.92 0.21
CA SER A 35 -10.39 -3.52 1.47
C SER A 35 -10.12 -2.05 1.79
N ALA A 36 -8.86 -1.62 1.69
CA ALA A 36 -8.44 -0.25 1.94
C ALA A 36 -9.08 0.73 0.93
N ALA A 37 -9.11 0.38 -0.35
CA ALA A 37 -9.78 1.17 -1.38
C ALA A 37 -11.28 1.33 -1.12
N ARG A 38 -11.96 0.24 -0.75
CA ARG A 38 -13.38 0.27 -0.37
C ARG A 38 -13.61 1.16 0.85
N ASN A 39 -12.77 1.04 1.87
CA ASN A 39 -12.87 1.84 3.09
C ASN A 39 -12.67 3.34 2.80
N ALA A 40 -11.77 3.66 1.87
CA ALA A 40 -11.55 5.02 1.38
C ALA A 40 -12.64 5.51 0.39
N GLY A 41 -13.63 4.69 0.05
CA GLY A 41 -14.69 5.05 -0.90
C GLY A 41 -14.21 5.24 -2.34
N LEU A 42 -13.09 4.61 -2.71
CA LEU A 42 -12.49 4.74 -4.03
C LEU A 42 -13.12 3.76 -5.02
N GLY A 43 -13.47 4.25 -6.22
CA GLY A 43 -13.98 3.43 -7.32
C GLY A 43 -12.85 2.82 -8.14
N LYS A 44 -12.09 3.66 -8.84
CA LYS A 44 -10.88 3.26 -9.57
C LYS A 44 -9.66 3.71 -8.78
N ILE A 45 -8.64 2.87 -8.72
CA ILE A 45 -7.43 3.13 -7.92
C ILE A 45 -6.15 2.91 -8.72
N SER A 46 -5.10 3.62 -8.33
CA SER A 46 -3.70 3.32 -8.66
C SER A 46 -3.01 2.83 -7.40
N VAL A 47 -2.28 1.72 -7.50
CA VAL A 47 -1.60 1.10 -6.36
C VAL A 47 -0.09 1.23 -6.57
N TYR A 48 0.60 1.75 -5.56
CA TYR A 48 2.04 1.86 -5.54
C TYR A 48 2.60 0.99 -4.43
N LEU A 49 3.57 0.13 -4.74
CA LEU A 49 4.30 -0.68 -3.77
C LEU A 49 5.72 -0.13 -3.69
N ASN A 50 6.13 0.30 -2.49
CA ASN A 50 7.44 0.87 -2.23
C ASN A 50 7.80 2.07 -3.12
N GLY A 51 6.79 2.73 -3.69
CA GLY A 51 6.92 3.89 -4.58
C GLY A 51 6.73 3.56 -6.06
N ASP A 52 6.77 2.29 -6.45
CA ASP A 52 6.58 1.86 -7.84
C ASP A 52 5.11 1.55 -8.13
N LEU A 53 4.62 1.99 -9.29
CA LEU A 53 3.25 1.68 -9.72
C LEU A 53 3.15 0.18 -10.03
N VAL A 54 2.21 -0.49 -9.37
CA VAL A 54 1.97 -1.92 -9.53
C VAL A 54 0.62 -2.12 -10.21
N ALA A 55 0.64 -2.81 -11.35
CA ALA A 55 -0.57 -3.29 -12.00
C ALA A 55 -1.12 -4.52 -11.25
N GLU A 56 -2.43 -4.80 -11.38
CA GLU A 56 -3.03 -5.98 -10.74
C GLU A 56 -2.38 -7.30 -11.20
N GLU A 57 -1.84 -7.36 -12.42
CA GLU A 57 -1.14 -8.53 -12.97
C GLU A 57 0.28 -8.71 -12.41
N ASP A 58 0.91 -7.62 -11.98
CA ASP A 58 2.27 -7.59 -11.42
C ASP A 58 2.27 -7.53 -9.88
N ALA A 59 1.08 -7.56 -9.26
CA ALA A 59 0.94 -7.51 -7.82
C ALA A 59 1.53 -8.79 -7.19
N PRO A 60 2.31 -8.66 -6.09
CA PRO A 60 2.75 -9.83 -5.36
C PRO A 60 1.54 -10.52 -4.71
N ASP A 61 1.65 -11.83 -4.45
CA ASP A 61 0.59 -12.56 -3.73
C ASP A 61 0.46 -12.07 -2.28
N THR A 62 1.60 -11.87 -1.62
CA THR A 62 1.67 -11.53 -0.19
C THR A 62 2.47 -10.27 0.06
N ILE A 63 2.08 -9.54 1.10
CA ILE A 63 2.78 -8.33 1.53
C ILE A 63 3.99 -8.72 2.38
N GLU A 64 5.16 -8.19 2.06
CA GLU A 64 6.39 -8.46 2.80
C GLU A 64 6.59 -7.49 3.96
N GLN A 65 7.47 -7.85 4.89
CA GLN A 65 7.78 -6.99 6.03
C GLN A 65 8.46 -5.70 5.56
N GLY A 66 7.88 -4.57 5.94
CA GLY A 66 8.40 -3.24 5.59
C GLY A 66 7.84 -2.69 4.28
N ASP A 67 6.96 -3.43 3.61
CA ASP A 67 6.29 -2.96 2.40
C ASP A 67 5.42 -1.72 2.69
N LYS A 68 5.48 -0.78 1.76
CA LYS A 68 4.70 0.45 1.79
C LYS A 68 3.77 0.47 0.60
N ILE A 69 2.50 0.23 0.87
CA ILE A 69 1.44 0.27 -0.13
C ILE A 69 0.82 1.66 -0.09
N GLU A 70 0.69 2.30 -1.24
CA GLU A 70 0.00 3.57 -1.38
C GLU A 70 -1.10 3.44 -2.44
N ILE A 71 -2.33 3.76 -2.05
CA ILE A 71 -3.52 3.66 -2.89
C ILE A 71 -3.99 5.09 -3.17
N LYS A 72 -4.08 5.44 -4.44
CA LYS A 72 -4.59 6.74 -4.90
C LYS A 72 -5.86 6.54 -5.73
N PRO A 73 -6.80 7.50 -5.73
CA PRO A 73 -7.85 7.53 -6.73
C PRO A 73 -7.19 7.56 -8.11
N TYR A 74 -7.65 6.68 -9.00
CA TYR A 74 -7.24 6.71 -10.38
C TYR A 74 -7.88 7.94 -11.04
N ASP A 75 -7.11 9.01 -11.12
CA ASP A 75 -7.54 10.23 -11.78
C ASP A 75 -7.18 10.14 -13.26
N LYS A 76 -8.18 9.85 -14.09
CA LYS A 76 -8.06 9.94 -15.55
C LYS A 76 -8.46 11.35 -16.02
N ALA A 77 -8.02 12.42 -15.35
CA ALA A 77 -8.09 13.77 -15.93
C ALA A 77 -7.02 13.92 -17.02
N GLY A 78 -7.27 13.33 -18.19
CA GLY A 78 -6.35 13.43 -19.31
C GLY A 78 -6.60 12.37 -20.36
N SER A 79 -7.74 12.43 -21.03
CA SER A 79 -7.93 11.86 -22.37
C SER A 79 -8.78 12.83 -23.18
#